data_AF-A0A6P0N3G3-F1
#
_entry.id   AF-A0A6P0N3G3-F1
#
_cell.length_a   1.000
_cell.length_b   1.000
_cell.length_c   1.000
_cell.angle_alpha   90.00
_cell.angle_beta   90.00
_cell.angle_gamma   90.00
#
_symmetry.space_group_name_H-M   'P 1'
#
loop_
_entity.id
_entity.type
_entity.pdbx_description
1 polymer ?
#
loop_
_entity_poly.entity_id
_entity_poly.type
_entity_poly.pdbx_seq_one_letter_code
_entity_poly.pdbx_strand_id
1 'polypeptide(L)'
;MFYYSKHKVDNLTLSAVGESVIHKIASAIKQESWLSVFLNIAWTAGPVTFLALYGGHYLGYGNPPKVESFVYFAGYTMIAGFIAIVVRICKQAFYTPRVQEAEWQLLTVIDQLFELYFAARNTYIQSYPPEEQPLVGAWWILRNAAANEDLLEEATFDITQDDVIARTIKRIESYRKQGINCLIEKEYQAISDRLDQKLAHLQNNFPGIAELLNQRLQGKAPSLREGLKRPIGFLERTLTAANQESLDAMTLNDSLGIFTLTIELLSGRVILLLDPVFKGRNDFKKAKEAFDSLLSDFQLIRRIRNSRIYALIAQLNRSDDQATHSVLGITRAQLQQLLITTLQSYFSSTPHANHKKIQKRYDDIIRLNKRLNSLHKKLLQVEQQYNKLWSSYGQDLKLVSPDNKRLKHPALILKEKTIFLTDKNKVALAQDITTLLQDFLEYKNTSPLTALLNYQSNYQQLDLSDYKKLSIELVNLLDHYLNISEPEEQIAIENSFEANLGAIEVGLAATTKAGSAALLVEEVQQARTQTAHRLVKRLIAYFNITLDDDIIDYLVTNYQADEDYLRSLEHKPEEDLPLGTISMLQQDLLSLPTWDKLKQRYSC
;
A
#
# COMPACT_ATOMS: atom_id res chain seq x y z
N MET A 1 -30.17 19.78 -18.36
CA MET A 1 -30.26 18.50 -19.10
C MET A 1 -28.91 18.06 -19.68
N PHE A 2 -28.09 18.94 -20.27
CA PHE A 2 -26.77 18.60 -20.81
C PHE A 2 -25.70 18.22 -19.75
N TYR A 3 -25.69 18.85 -18.58
CA TYR A 3 -24.74 18.52 -17.49
C TYR A 3 -24.93 17.08 -16.94
N TYR A 4 -26.18 16.64 -16.82
CA TYR A 4 -26.52 15.29 -16.31
C TYR A 4 -26.16 14.18 -17.31
N SER A 5 -26.17 14.50 -18.61
CA SER A 5 -25.80 13.58 -19.68
C SER A 5 -24.29 13.36 -19.77
N LYS A 6 -23.48 14.41 -19.55
CA LYS A 6 -22.01 14.32 -19.64
C LYS A 6 -21.42 13.48 -18.49
N HIS A 7 -21.83 13.75 -17.24
CA HIS A 7 -21.44 12.94 -16.08
C HIS A 7 -21.79 11.46 -16.23
N LYS A 8 -22.95 11.14 -16.84
CA LYS A 8 -23.36 9.75 -17.06
C LYS A 8 -22.49 9.03 -18.09
N VAL A 9 -22.07 9.72 -19.14
CA VAL A 9 -21.18 9.17 -20.18
C VAL A 9 -19.76 8.97 -19.62
N ASP A 10 -19.24 9.96 -18.88
CA ASP A 10 -17.92 9.87 -18.24
C ASP A 10 -17.89 8.70 -17.23
N ASN A 11 -18.93 8.55 -16.40
CA ASN A 11 -19.04 7.45 -15.45
C ASN A 11 -19.16 6.06 -16.11
N LEU A 12 -19.81 5.97 -17.27
CA LEU A 12 -19.89 4.72 -18.04
C LEU A 12 -18.52 4.32 -18.60
N THR A 13 -17.76 5.29 -19.13
CA THR A 13 -16.39 5.03 -19.60
C THR A 13 -15.46 4.63 -18.47
N LEU A 14 -15.53 5.31 -17.32
CA LEU A 14 -14.77 4.98 -16.11
C LEU A 14 -15.14 3.61 -15.57
N SER A 15 -16.42 3.24 -15.58
CA SER A 15 -16.86 1.89 -15.18
C SER A 15 -16.29 0.82 -16.11
N ALA A 16 -16.27 1.05 -17.42
CA ALA A 16 -15.69 0.11 -18.39
C ALA A 16 -14.16 -0.04 -18.21
N VAL A 17 -13.46 1.07 -17.92
CA VAL A 17 -12.04 1.04 -17.56
C VAL A 17 -11.84 0.22 -16.29
N GLY A 18 -12.62 0.49 -15.24
CA GLY A 18 -12.58 -0.26 -13.97
C GLY A 18 -12.82 -1.76 -14.16
N GLU A 19 -13.87 -2.15 -14.89
CA GLU A 19 -14.14 -3.56 -15.22
C GLU A 19 -12.96 -4.21 -15.95
N SER A 20 -12.36 -3.52 -16.92
CA SER A 20 -11.24 -4.07 -17.68
C SER A 20 -9.98 -4.27 -16.82
N VAL A 21 -9.68 -3.32 -15.93
CA VAL A 21 -8.53 -3.38 -15.01
C VAL A 21 -8.73 -4.50 -13.99
N ILE A 22 -9.91 -4.58 -13.37
CA ILE A 22 -10.24 -5.60 -12.39
C ILE A 22 -10.26 -6.99 -13.03
N HIS A 23 -10.86 -7.14 -14.22
CA HIS A 23 -10.85 -8.39 -14.97
C HIS A 23 -9.42 -8.84 -15.28
N LYS A 24 -8.56 -7.91 -15.73
CA LYS A 24 -7.15 -8.20 -15.99
C LYS A 24 -6.45 -8.72 -14.72
N ILE A 25 -6.60 -8.02 -13.60
CA ILE A 25 -5.98 -8.40 -12.32
C ILE A 25 -6.51 -9.76 -11.84
N ALA A 26 -7.83 -9.96 -11.80
CA ALA A 26 -8.44 -11.22 -11.37
C ALA A 26 -8.07 -12.39 -12.31
N SER A 27 -7.94 -12.12 -13.61
CA SER A 27 -7.50 -13.11 -14.58
C SER A 27 -6.05 -13.55 -14.37
N ALA A 28 -5.24 -12.89 -13.54
CA ALA A 28 -3.89 -13.37 -13.22
C ALA A 28 -3.89 -14.74 -12.48
N ILE A 29 -5.00 -15.10 -11.84
CA ILE A 29 -5.23 -16.46 -11.31
C ILE A 29 -5.14 -17.54 -12.43
N LYS A 30 -5.33 -17.15 -13.69
CA LYS A 30 -5.32 -18.01 -14.89
C LYS A 30 -3.94 -18.56 -15.25
N GLN A 31 -2.83 -18.07 -14.70
CA GLN A 31 -1.47 -18.45 -15.15
C GLN A 31 -1.00 -19.85 -14.68
N GLU A 32 -1.82 -20.88 -14.91
CA GLU A 32 -1.32 -22.24 -15.13
C GLU A 32 -1.61 -22.66 -16.57
N SER A 33 -0.53 -23.00 -17.29
CA SER A 33 -0.44 -23.21 -18.73
C SER A 33 -1.10 -24.50 -19.24
N TRP A 34 -2.06 -25.08 -18.52
CA TRP A 34 -2.70 -26.33 -18.95
C TRP A 34 -3.36 -26.20 -20.33
N LEU A 35 -3.86 -25.01 -20.69
CA LEU A 35 -4.50 -24.79 -21.99
C LEU A 35 -3.51 -24.70 -23.14
N SER A 36 -2.34 -24.08 -22.96
CA SER A 36 -1.30 -24.07 -24.00
C SER A 36 -0.59 -25.42 -24.10
N VAL A 37 -0.36 -26.10 -22.96
CA VAL A 37 0.12 -27.48 -22.93
C VAL A 37 -0.87 -28.41 -23.63
N PHE A 38 -2.17 -28.29 -23.36
CA PHE A 38 -3.20 -29.11 -23.98
C PHE A 38 -3.43 -28.77 -25.45
N LEU A 39 -3.45 -27.49 -25.84
CA LEU A 39 -3.58 -27.09 -27.23
C LEU A 39 -2.35 -27.54 -28.05
N ASN A 40 -1.16 -27.48 -27.46
CA ASN A 40 0.05 -28.05 -28.06
C ASN A 40 -0.07 -29.58 -28.17
N ILE A 41 -0.57 -30.29 -27.17
CA ILE A 41 -0.81 -31.74 -27.24
C ILE A 41 -1.87 -32.06 -28.32
N ALA A 42 -2.98 -31.33 -28.38
CA ALA A 42 -4.05 -31.56 -29.34
C ALA A 42 -3.63 -31.24 -30.78
N TRP A 43 -2.86 -30.16 -30.99
CA TRP A 43 -2.31 -29.79 -32.29
C TRP A 43 -1.22 -30.76 -32.77
N THR A 44 -0.29 -31.13 -31.89
CA THR A 44 0.78 -32.07 -32.22
C THR A 44 0.26 -33.48 -32.45
N ALA A 45 -0.77 -33.91 -31.72
CA ALA A 45 -1.26 -35.27 -31.80
C ALA A 45 -2.39 -35.47 -32.84
N GLY A 46 -3.09 -34.40 -33.28
CA GLY A 46 -4.12 -34.47 -34.32
C GLY A 46 -3.60 -34.13 -35.73
N PRO A 47 -3.68 -32.86 -36.18
CA PRO A 47 -3.36 -32.46 -37.56
C PRO A 47 -1.93 -32.78 -37.99
N VAL A 48 -0.95 -32.59 -37.09
CA VAL A 48 0.46 -32.85 -37.41
C VAL A 48 0.71 -34.34 -37.60
N THR A 49 0.15 -35.20 -36.73
CA THR A 49 0.23 -36.66 -36.89
C THR A 49 -0.50 -37.13 -38.16
N PHE A 50 -1.64 -36.52 -38.51
CA PHE A 50 -2.35 -36.83 -39.76
C PHE A 50 -1.52 -36.50 -40.99
N LEU A 51 -0.95 -35.31 -41.05
CA LEU A 51 -0.08 -34.88 -42.15
C LEU A 51 1.21 -35.71 -42.22
N ALA A 52 1.79 -36.05 -41.07
CA ALA A 52 2.97 -36.91 -40.99
C ALA A 52 2.66 -38.34 -41.45
N LEU A 53 1.51 -38.89 -41.08
CA LEU A 53 1.07 -40.22 -41.50
C LEU A 53 0.75 -40.25 -43.00
N TYR A 54 0.04 -39.24 -43.51
CA TYR A 54 -0.29 -39.15 -44.93
C TYR A 54 0.97 -38.92 -45.77
N GLY A 55 1.78 -37.91 -45.43
CA GLY A 55 3.01 -37.56 -46.16
C GLY A 55 4.09 -38.63 -46.04
N GLY A 56 4.31 -39.18 -44.84
CA GLY A 56 5.31 -40.24 -44.61
C GLY A 56 4.96 -41.54 -45.31
N HIS A 57 3.68 -41.94 -45.31
CA HIS A 57 3.25 -43.14 -46.02
C HIS A 57 3.30 -42.95 -47.55
N TYR A 58 2.93 -41.77 -48.03
CA TYR A 58 2.99 -41.43 -49.46
C TYR A 58 4.43 -41.38 -49.97
N LEU A 59 5.36 -40.76 -49.22
CA LEU A 59 6.78 -40.72 -49.57
C LEU A 59 7.46 -42.10 -49.46
N GLY A 60 7.07 -42.93 -48.49
CA GLY A 60 7.69 -44.23 -48.25
C GLY A 60 7.20 -45.36 -49.16
N TYR A 61 5.91 -45.36 -49.53
CA TYR A 61 5.27 -46.47 -50.24
C TYR A 61 4.59 -46.07 -51.55
N GLY A 62 4.62 -44.79 -51.93
CA GLY A 62 4.11 -44.27 -53.21
C GLY A 62 2.58 -44.29 -53.35
N ASN A 63 1.84 -44.70 -52.32
CA ASN A 63 0.39 -44.87 -52.33
C ASN A 63 -0.23 -44.30 -51.04
N PRO A 64 -1.49 -43.83 -51.10
CA PRO A 64 -2.18 -43.35 -49.91
C PRO A 64 -2.38 -44.48 -48.87
N PRO A 65 -2.43 -44.13 -47.57
CA PRO A 65 -2.59 -45.10 -46.49
C PRO A 65 -3.93 -45.86 -46.58
N LYS A 66 -3.94 -47.09 -46.04
CA LYS A 66 -5.12 -47.98 -46.03
C LYS A 66 -6.27 -47.42 -45.19
N VAL A 67 -7.50 -47.81 -45.52
CA VAL A 67 -8.75 -47.36 -44.85
C VAL A 67 -8.75 -47.64 -43.33
N GLU A 68 -8.08 -48.71 -42.89
CA GLU A 68 -7.93 -49.04 -41.46
C GLU A 68 -7.21 -47.95 -40.65
N SER A 69 -6.23 -47.26 -41.26
CA SER A 69 -5.53 -46.13 -40.62
C SER A 69 -6.44 -44.90 -40.47
N PHE A 70 -7.42 -44.72 -41.36
CA PHE A 70 -8.43 -43.68 -41.22
C PHE A 70 -9.41 -43.95 -40.08
N VAL A 71 -9.75 -45.22 -39.82
CA VAL A 71 -10.60 -45.60 -38.68
C VAL A 71 -9.92 -45.29 -37.35
N TYR A 72 -8.61 -45.59 -37.23
CA TYR A 72 -7.81 -45.22 -36.07
C TYR A 72 -7.79 -43.69 -35.84
N PHE A 73 -7.59 -42.92 -36.90
CA PHE A 73 -7.59 -41.45 -36.83
C PHE A 73 -8.96 -40.86 -36.48
N ALA A 74 -10.05 -41.43 -37.01
CA ALA A 74 -11.41 -41.02 -36.68
C ALA A 74 -11.73 -41.26 -35.20
N GLY A 75 -11.38 -42.45 -34.67
CA GLY A 75 -11.51 -42.76 -33.25
C GLY A 75 -10.68 -41.82 -32.36
N TYR A 76 -9.44 -41.54 -32.76
CA TYR A 76 -8.58 -40.61 -32.06
C TYR A 76 -9.14 -39.16 -32.04
N THR A 77 -9.63 -38.67 -33.19
CA THR A 77 -10.22 -37.33 -33.31
C THR A 77 -11.48 -37.18 -32.47
N MET A 78 -12.29 -38.24 -32.39
CA MET A 78 -13.48 -38.28 -31.52
C MET A 78 -13.09 -38.18 -30.04
N ILE A 79 -12.04 -38.90 -29.61
CA ILE A 79 -11.50 -38.83 -28.24
C ILE A 79 -10.96 -37.42 -27.97
N ALA A 80 -10.16 -36.85 -28.88
CA ALA A 80 -9.62 -35.50 -28.73
C ALA A 80 -10.74 -34.44 -28.64
N GLY A 81 -11.79 -34.56 -29.46
CA GLY A 81 -12.98 -33.70 -29.40
C GLY A 81 -13.73 -33.85 -28.07
N PHE A 82 -13.89 -35.07 -27.58
CA PHE A 82 -14.49 -35.33 -26.27
C PHE A 82 -13.67 -34.70 -25.14
N ILE A 83 -12.35 -34.86 -25.14
CA ILE A 83 -11.48 -34.25 -24.14
C ILE A 83 -11.55 -32.72 -24.23
N ALA A 84 -11.63 -32.13 -25.43
CA ALA A 84 -11.80 -30.68 -25.58
C ALA A 84 -13.12 -30.18 -24.96
N ILE A 85 -14.20 -30.94 -25.09
CA ILE A 85 -15.48 -30.64 -24.42
C ILE A 85 -15.32 -30.75 -22.90
N VAL A 86 -14.70 -31.81 -22.39
CA VAL A 86 -14.42 -31.99 -20.96
C VAL A 86 -13.59 -30.83 -20.41
N VAL A 87 -12.53 -30.42 -21.10
CA VAL A 87 -11.70 -29.27 -20.71
C VAL A 87 -12.52 -27.98 -20.67
N ARG A 88 -13.41 -27.75 -21.65
CA ARG A 88 -14.31 -26.58 -21.65
C ARG A 88 -15.26 -26.59 -20.45
N ILE A 89 -15.81 -27.76 -20.11
CA ILE A 89 -16.68 -27.93 -18.94
C ILE A 89 -15.88 -27.70 -17.66
N CYS A 90 -14.70 -28.30 -17.51
CA CYS A 90 -13.82 -28.07 -16.36
C CYS A 90 -13.43 -26.58 -16.22
N LYS A 91 -13.15 -25.90 -17.34
CA LYS A 91 -12.89 -24.46 -17.36
C LYS A 91 -14.06 -23.67 -16.77
N GLN A 92 -15.26 -23.93 -17.28
CA GLN A 92 -16.47 -23.23 -16.86
C GLN A 92 -16.87 -23.55 -15.41
N ALA A 93 -16.64 -24.79 -14.96
CA ALA A 93 -17.02 -25.25 -13.63
C ALA A 93 -16.06 -24.78 -12.52
N PHE A 94 -14.75 -24.77 -12.76
CA PHE A 94 -13.76 -24.51 -11.69
C PHE A 94 -13.11 -23.13 -11.75
N TYR A 95 -13.05 -22.48 -12.91
CA TYR A 95 -12.25 -21.26 -13.07
C TYR A 95 -13.08 -20.00 -13.22
N THR A 96 -14.14 -20.02 -14.03
CA THR A 96 -15.04 -18.87 -14.15
C THR A 96 -15.56 -18.39 -12.79
N PRO A 97 -15.99 -19.27 -11.87
CA PRO A 97 -16.44 -18.85 -10.55
C PRO A 97 -15.31 -18.22 -9.73
N ARG A 98 -14.08 -18.75 -9.79
CA ARG A 98 -12.93 -18.21 -9.04
C ARG A 98 -12.49 -16.84 -9.52
N VAL A 99 -12.53 -16.59 -10.83
CA VAL A 99 -12.21 -15.27 -11.40
C VAL A 99 -13.29 -14.28 -11.00
N GLN A 100 -14.57 -14.64 -11.12
CA GLN A 100 -15.69 -13.78 -10.70
C GLN A 100 -15.63 -13.48 -9.19
N GLU A 101 -15.29 -14.47 -8.37
CA GLU A 101 -15.10 -14.28 -6.94
C GLU A 101 -13.94 -13.32 -6.64
N ALA A 102 -12.82 -13.44 -7.34
CA ALA A 102 -11.69 -12.53 -7.19
C ALA A 102 -12.02 -11.10 -7.68
N GLU A 103 -12.75 -10.94 -8.78
CA GLU A 103 -13.25 -9.64 -9.25
C GLU A 103 -14.16 -8.99 -8.21
N TRP A 104 -15.12 -9.76 -7.68
CA TRP A 104 -16.04 -9.29 -6.66
C TRP A 104 -15.30 -8.91 -5.37
N GLN A 105 -14.34 -9.71 -4.92
CA GLN A 105 -13.50 -9.41 -3.76
C GLN A 105 -12.69 -8.14 -3.96
N LEU A 106 -12.03 -7.98 -5.11
CA LEU A 106 -11.25 -6.77 -5.43
C LEU A 106 -12.13 -5.51 -5.42
N LEU A 107 -13.29 -5.56 -6.08
CA LEU A 107 -14.23 -4.43 -6.10
C LEU A 107 -14.74 -4.09 -4.70
N THR A 108 -15.08 -5.12 -3.92
CA THR A 108 -15.58 -4.94 -2.54
C THR A 108 -14.53 -4.29 -1.65
N VAL A 109 -13.28 -4.74 -1.73
CA VAL A 109 -12.17 -4.17 -0.95
C VAL A 109 -11.88 -2.74 -1.35
N ILE A 110 -11.82 -2.45 -2.66
CA ILE A 110 -11.59 -1.08 -3.14
C ILE A 110 -12.70 -0.16 -2.62
N ASP A 111 -13.96 -0.59 -2.74
CA ASP A 111 -15.10 0.18 -2.25
C ASP A 111 -14.99 0.45 -0.74
N GLN A 112 -14.75 -0.59 0.05
CA GLN A 112 -14.59 -0.49 1.50
C GLN A 112 -13.41 0.40 1.92
N LEU A 113 -12.28 0.34 1.21
CA LEU A 113 -11.12 1.21 1.47
C LEU A 113 -11.44 2.68 1.20
N PHE A 114 -12.20 2.98 0.14
CA PHE A 114 -12.67 4.35 -0.12
C PHE A 114 -13.62 4.83 0.97
N GLU A 115 -14.56 3.99 1.41
CA GLU A 115 -15.46 4.35 2.51
C GLU A 115 -14.69 4.60 3.81
N LEU A 116 -13.69 3.76 4.12
CA LEU A 116 -12.78 3.98 5.25
C LEU A 116 -11.99 5.29 5.13
N TYR A 117 -11.46 5.60 3.95
CA TYR A 117 -10.75 6.85 3.69
C TYR A 117 -11.67 8.06 3.91
N PHE A 118 -12.89 8.02 3.38
CA PHE A 118 -13.86 9.10 3.54
C PHE A 118 -14.30 9.27 4.99
N ALA A 119 -14.56 8.17 5.70
CA ALA A 119 -14.97 8.18 7.09
C ALA A 119 -13.84 8.69 8.00
N ALA A 120 -12.60 8.24 7.78
CA ALA A 120 -11.43 8.72 8.51
C ALA A 120 -11.17 10.21 8.27
N ARG A 121 -11.36 10.70 7.04
CA ARG A 121 -11.24 12.13 6.72
C ARG A 121 -12.31 12.94 7.45
N ASN A 122 -13.55 12.44 7.52
CA ASN A 122 -14.61 13.09 8.28
C ASN A 122 -14.28 13.11 9.79
N THR A 123 -13.83 12.00 10.37
CA THR A 123 -13.36 11.94 11.77
C THR A 123 -12.19 12.88 12.03
N TYR A 124 -11.29 13.04 11.05
CA TYR A 124 -10.19 14.01 11.13
C TYR A 124 -10.72 15.43 11.24
N ILE A 125 -11.65 15.84 10.38
CA ILE A 125 -12.27 17.17 10.45
C ILE A 125 -13.00 17.35 11.79
N GLN A 126 -13.78 16.36 12.22
CA GLN A 126 -14.52 16.40 13.49
C GLN A 126 -13.62 16.51 14.73
N SER A 127 -12.35 16.11 14.63
CA SER A 127 -11.40 16.23 15.74
C SER A 127 -10.97 17.67 16.04
N TYR A 128 -11.21 18.61 15.10
CA TYR A 128 -10.93 20.03 15.29
C TYR A 128 -12.06 20.75 16.04
N PRO A 129 -11.76 21.87 16.73
CA PRO A 129 -12.78 22.72 17.34
C PRO A 129 -13.86 23.14 16.32
N PRO A 130 -15.14 23.26 16.71
CA PRO A 130 -16.25 23.55 15.78
C PRO A 130 -16.04 24.78 14.89
N GLU A 131 -15.33 25.79 15.40
CA GLU A 131 -15.02 27.02 14.68
C GLU A 131 -13.98 26.82 13.56
N GLU A 132 -13.10 25.83 13.69
CA GLU A 132 -12.04 25.52 12.72
C GLU A 132 -12.46 24.46 11.69
N GLN A 133 -13.55 23.72 11.94
CA GLN A 133 -14.02 22.64 11.05
C GLN A 133 -14.30 23.12 9.62
N PRO A 134 -15.00 24.26 9.37
CA PRO A 134 -15.22 24.75 8.02
C PRO A 134 -13.91 25.09 7.31
N LEU A 135 -12.95 25.67 8.04
CA LEU A 135 -11.64 26.02 7.51
C LEU A 135 -10.84 24.78 7.07
N VAL A 136 -10.82 23.73 7.88
CA VAL A 136 -10.16 22.46 7.55
C VAL A 136 -10.88 21.74 6.41
N GLY A 137 -12.22 21.80 6.37
CA GLY A 137 -13.01 21.30 5.26
C GLY A 137 -12.69 21.99 3.94
N ALA A 138 -12.64 23.32 3.95
CA ALA A 138 -12.27 24.15 2.81
C ALA A 138 -10.85 23.84 2.31
N TRP A 139 -9.89 23.60 3.20
CA TRP A 139 -8.55 23.17 2.83
C TRP A 139 -8.55 21.86 2.02
N TRP A 140 -9.33 20.86 2.41
CA TRP A 140 -9.46 19.61 1.65
C TRP A 140 -10.06 19.85 0.25
N ILE A 141 -11.05 20.73 0.13
CA ILE A 141 -11.67 21.08 -1.15
C ILE A 141 -10.67 21.82 -2.05
N LEU A 142 -9.95 22.81 -1.54
CA LEU A 142 -8.98 23.57 -2.31
C LEU A 142 -7.81 22.69 -2.81
N ARG A 143 -7.46 21.61 -2.09
CA ARG A 143 -6.44 20.63 -2.53
C ARG A 143 -6.93 19.67 -3.62
N ASN A 144 -8.24 19.53 -3.81
CA ASN A 144 -8.81 18.65 -4.82
C ASN A 144 -8.68 19.26 -6.22
N ALA A 145 -7.78 18.74 -7.04
CA ALA A 145 -7.54 19.21 -8.40
C ALA A 145 -8.81 19.23 -9.28
N ALA A 146 -9.75 18.32 -9.02
CA ALA A 146 -10.99 18.17 -9.78
C ALA A 146 -12.21 18.79 -9.07
N ALA A 147 -12.00 19.66 -8.07
CA ALA A 147 -13.09 20.32 -7.36
C ALA A 147 -14.05 21.05 -8.34
N ASN A 148 -15.35 20.87 -8.10
CA ASN A 148 -16.39 21.62 -8.81
C ASN A 148 -16.31 23.10 -8.46
N GLU A 149 -16.68 23.97 -9.39
CA GLU A 149 -16.71 25.42 -9.23
C GLU A 149 -17.55 25.85 -8.02
N ASP A 150 -18.69 25.19 -7.79
CA ASP A 150 -19.58 25.48 -6.65
C ASP A 150 -18.94 25.10 -5.31
N LEU A 151 -18.16 24.02 -5.27
CA LEU A 151 -17.44 23.62 -4.05
C LEU A 151 -16.30 24.57 -3.73
N LEU A 152 -15.61 25.09 -4.75
CA LEU A 152 -14.55 26.09 -4.57
C LEU A 152 -15.12 27.43 -4.10
N GLU A 153 -16.30 27.82 -4.59
CA GLU A 153 -17.04 29.00 -4.09
C GLU A 153 -17.32 28.86 -2.60
N GLU A 154 -17.93 27.75 -2.17
CA GLU A 154 -18.25 27.49 -0.76
C GLU A 154 -16.99 27.48 0.11
N ALA A 155 -15.96 26.72 -0.29
CA ALA A 155 -14.70 26.65 0.45
C ALA A 155 -14.02 28.02 0.59
N THR A 156 -14.10 28.85 -0.45
CA THR A 156 -13.51 30.20 -0.41
C THR A 156 -14.32 31.13 0.49
N PHE A 157 -15.64 30.99 0.50
CA PHE A 157 -16.51 31.69 1.43
C PHE A 157 -16.20 31.30 2.88
N ASP A 158 -16.08 30.00 3.17
CA ASP A 158 -15.73 29.50 4.52
C ASP A 158 -14.41 30.10 5.03
N ILE A 159 -13.41 30.24 4.15
CA ILE A 159 -12.08 30.79 4.49
C ILE A 159 -12.11 32.31 4.66
N THR A 160 -12.73 33.03 3.72
CA THR A 160 -12.60 34.50 3.61
C THR A 160 -13.76 35.27 4.24
N GLN A 161 -14.90 34.60 4.43
CA GLN A 161 -16.19 35.17 4.80
C GLN A 161 -16.56 36.33 3.86
N ASP A 162 -16.29 36.15 2.56
CA ASP A 162 -16.42 37.17 1.53
C ASP A 162 -17.02 36.64 0.22
N ASP A 163 -18.29 37.01 -0.03
CA ASP A 163 -19.02 36.62 -1.24
C ASP A 163 -18.35 37.04 -2.55
N VAL A 164 -17.64 38.17 -2.55
CA VAL A 164 -17.04 38.68 -3.79
C VAL A 164 -15.87 37.80 -4.18
N ILE A 165 -14.99 37.47 -3.23
CA ILE A 165 -13.85 36.59 -3.46
C ILE A 165 -14.33 35.18 -3.83
N ALA A 166 -15.36 34.67 -3.14
CA ALA A 166 -15.96 33.36 -3.41
C ALA A 166 -16.53 33.26 -4.84
N ARG A 167 -17.30 34.25 -5.30
CA ARG A 167 -17.82 34.27 -6.67
C ARG A 167 -16.71 34.41 -7.72
N THR A 168 -15.65 35.15 -7.39
CA THR A 168 -14.51 35.32 -8.28
C THR A 168 -13.75 34.01 -8.48
N ILE A 169 -13.53 33.20 -7.43
CA ILE A 169 -12.84 31.90 -7.61
C ILE A 169 -13.60 30.96 -8.54
N LYS A 170 -14.93 30.98 -8.49
CA LYS A 170 -15.80 30.17 -9.36
C LYS A 170 -15.67 30.56 -10.83
N ARG A 171 -15.59 31.86 -11.11
CA ARG A 171 -15.33 32.37 -12.47
C ARG A 171 -13.93 32.00 -12.94
N ILE A 172 -12.93 32.19 -12.09
CA ILE A 172 -11.54 31.83 -12.38
C ILE A 172 -11.44 30.34 -12.72
N GLU A 173 -12.05 29.46 -11.94
CA GLU A 173 -12.03 28.02 -12.21
C GLU A 173 -12.75 27.68 -13.53
N SER A 174 -13.88 28.34 -13.82
CA SER A 174 -14.57 28.19 -15.10
C SER A 174 -13.68 28.57 -16.29
N TYR A 175 -12.95 29.69 -16.18
CA TYR A 175 -12.00 30.12 -17.22
C TYR A 175 -10.78 29.21 -17.31
N ARG A 176 -10.27 28.72 -16.18
CA ARG A 176 -9.13 27.80 -16.12
C ARG A 176 -9.43 26.50 -16.86
N LYS A 177 -10.62 25.90 -16.63
CA LYS A 177 -11.04 24.67 -17.33
C LYS A 177 -11.15 24.85 -18.84
N GLN A 178 -11.35 26.08 -19.32
CA GLN A 178 -11.40 26.43 -20.74
C GLN A 178 -10.06 26.96 -21.29
N GLY A 179 -9.03 27.11 -20.44
CA GLY A 179 -7.71 27.65 -20.83
C GLY A 179 -7.68 29.16 -21.11
N ILE A 180 -8.62 29.94 -20.58
CA ILE A 180 -8.75 31.38 -20.87
C ILE A 180 -7.98 32.22 -19.83
N ASN A 181 -6.65 32.20 -19.91
CA ASN A 181 -5.78 32.80 -18.88
C ASN A 181 -5.90 34.33 -18.77
N CYS A 182 -6.16 35.05 -19.87
CA CYS A 182 -6.27 36.51 -19.84
C CYS A 182 -7.45 37.01 -18.98
N LEU A 183 -8.54 36.25 -18.88
CA LEU A 183 -9.68 36.59 -18.03
C LEU A 183 -9.39 36.27 -16.56
N ILE A 184 -8.59 35.25 -16.28
CA ILE A 184 -8.14 34.91 -14.93
C ILE A 184 -7.31 36.07 -14.35
N GLU A 185 -6.33 36.56 -15.10
CA GLU A 185 -5.48 37.68 -14.65
C GLU A 185 -6.32 38.94 -14.36
N LYS A 186 -7.31 39.22 -15.21
CA LYS A 186 -8.21 40.36 -15.03
C LYS A 186 -9.09 40.23 -13.78
N GLU A 187 -9.69 39.06 -13.55
CA GLU A 187 -10.51 38.79 -12.37
C GLU A 187 -9.66 38.83 -11.09
N TYR A 188 -8.45 38.28 -11.12
CA TYR A 188 -7.51 38.32 -9.99
C TYR A 188 -7.09 39.76 -9.63
N GLN A 189 -6.70 40.56 -10.63
CA GLN A 189 -6.33 41.97 -10.41
C GLN A 189 -7.48 42.77 -9.79
N ALA A 190 -8.72 42.53 -10.21
CA ALA A 190 -9.89 43.25 -9.71
C ALA A 190 -10.19 43.01 -8.22
N ILE A 191 -9.72 41.89 -7.65
CA ILE A 191 -9.92 41.56 -6.23
C ILE A 191 -8.65 41.67 -5.38
N SER A 192 -7.49 41.96 -5.97
CA SER A 192 -6.18 41.91 -5.31
C SER A 192 -6.11 42.67 -3.98
N ASP A 193 -6.49 43.95 -3.95
CA ASP A 193 -6.48 44.77 -2.72
C ASP A 193 -7.35 44.18 -1.60
N ARG A 194 -8.50 43.61 -1.97
CA ARG A 194 -9.46 43.01 -1.03
C ARG A 194 -8.97 41.65 -0.53
N LEU A 195 -8.33 40.89 -1.42
CA LEU A 195 -7.72 39.60 -1.10
C LEU A 195 -6.54 39.78 -0.16
N ASP A 196 -5.67 40.76 -0.38
CA ASP A 196 -4.48 41.01 0.45
C ASP A 196 -4.84 41.30 1.91
N GLN A 197 -5.92 42.06 2.16
CA GLN A 197 -6.43 42.32 3.50
C GLN A 197 -6.86 41.03 4.22
N LYS A 198 -7.51 40.11 3.49
CA LYS A 198 -7.99 38.82 4.03
C LYS A 198 -6.86 37.81 4.19
N LEU A 199 -5.95 37.75 3.21
CA LEU A 199 -4.78 36.86 3.24
C LEU A 199 -3.82 37.24 4.35
N ALA A 200 -3.62 38.53 4.65
CA ALA A 200 -2.70 38.95 5.73
C ALA A 200 -3.08 38.32 7.09
N HIS A 201 -4.37 38.21 7.40
CA HIS A 201 -4.84 37.54 8.62
C HIS A 201 -4.64 36.01 8.55
N LEU A 202 -4.93 35.40 7.40
CA LEU A 202 -4.77 33.96 7.19
C LEU A 202 -3.31 33.51 7.13
N GLN A 203 -2.40 34.34 6.63
CA GLN A 203 -0.98 34.03 6.50
C GLN A 203 -0.33 33.79 7.88
N ASN A 204 -0.79 34.51 8.91
CA ASN A 204 -0.27 34.40 10.27
C ASN A 204 -0.74 33.12 10.98
N ASN A 205 -1.99 32.70 10.73
CA ASN A 205 -2.61 31.58 11.45
C ASN A 205 -2.51 30.26 10.66
N PHE A 206 -2.69 30.31 9.34
CA PHE A 206 -2.78 29.17 8.43
C PHE A 206 -2.10 29.45 7.08
N PRO A 207 -0.75 29.60 7.05
CA PRO A 207 -0.01 30.02 5.86
C PRO A 207 -0.24 29.11 4.64
N GLY A 208 -0.37 27.79 4.86
CA GLY A 208 -0.61 26.85 3.76
C GLY A 208 -1.99 26.99 3.11
N ILE A 209 -3.02 27.39 3.86
CA ILE A 209 -4.36 27.64 3.31
C ILE A 209 -4.34 28.94 2.51
N ALA A 210 -3.70 29.98 3.05
CA ALA A 210 -3.53 31.27 2.38
C ALA A 210 -2.81 31.12 1.03
N GLU A 211 -1.70 30.37 1.01
CA GLU A 211 -0.94 30.11 -0.20
C GLU A 211 -1.77 29.34 -1.24
N LEU A 212 -2.44 28.26 -0.82
CA LEU A 212 -3.27 27.43 -1.70
C LEU A 212 -4.44 28.22 -2.29
N LEU A 213 -5.13 29.05 -1.48
CA LEU A 213 -6.20 29.92 -1.93
C LEU A 213 -5.69 30.95 -2.95
N ASN A 214 -4.55 31.58 -2.67
CA ASN A 214 -3.96 32.57 -3.57
C ASN A 214 -3.54 31.92 -4.91
N GLN A 215 -2.91 30.73 -4.87
CA GLN A 215 -2.56 29.96 -6.06
C GLN A 215 -3.81 29.64 -6.90
N ARG A 216 -4.88 29.18 -6.25
CA ARG A 216 -6.16 28.90 -6.92
C ARG A 216 -6.77 30.13 -7.58
N LEU A 217 -6.77 31.27 -6.90
CA LEU A 217 -7.26 32.55 -7.44
C LEU A 217 -6.37 33.09 -8.59
N GLN A 218 -5.11 32.67 -8.67
CA GLN A 218 -4.26 32.92 -9.85
C GLN A 218 -4.50 31.91 -11.00
N GLY A 219 -5.48 31.01 -10.87
CA GLY A 219 -5.75 29.95 -11.83
C GLY A 219 -4.79 28.76 -11.76
N LYS A 220 -3.93 28.71 -10.73
CA LYS A 220 -2.98 27.61 -10.50
C LYS A 220 -3.65 26.56 -9.61
N ALA A 221 -4.32 25.60 -10.24
CA ALA A 221 -4.87 24.44 -9.56
C ALA A 221 -3.78 23.38 -9.30
N PRO A 222 -3.86 22.60 -8.21
CA PRO A 222 -3.09 21.37 -8.03
C PRO A 222 -3.20 20.47 -9.26
N SER A 223 -2.08 19.92 -9.70
CA SER A 223 -2.02 19.06 -10.88
C SER A 223 -2.26 17.60 -10.50
N LEU A 224 -3.13 16.91 -11.26
CA LEU A 224 -3.30 15.46 -11.13
C LEU A 224 -2.01 14.70 -11.46
N ARG A 225 -1.20 15.24 -12.39
CA ARG A 225 0.06 14.64 -12.83
C ARG A 225 1.18 14.82 -11.82
N GLU A 226 1.27 15.98 -11.17
CA GLU A 226 2.29 16.18 -10.13
C GLU A 226 1.95 15.38 -8.88
N GLY A 227 0.67 15.12 -8.65
CA GLY A 227 0.18 14.46 -7.43
C GLY A 227 0.29 15.36 -6.22
N LEU A 228 0.13 14.77 -5.03
CA LEU A 228 0.25 15.45 -3.75
C LEU A 228 1.51 14.96 -3.03
N LYS A 229 2.14 15.84 -2.23
CA LYS A 229 3.20 15.39 -1.32
C LYS A 229 2.59 14.51 -0.24
N ARG A 230 3.18 13.33 -0.03
CA ARG A 230 2.80 12.45 1.08
C ARG A 230 3.16 13.07 2.43
N PRO A 231 2.46 12.70 3.52
CA PRO A 231 2.86 13.10 4.86
C PRO A 231 4.23 12.50 5.20
N ILE A 232 5.19 13.33 5.59
CA ILE A 232 6.57 12.90 5.86
C ILE A 232 6.58 11.94 7.06
N GLY A 233 7.26 10.79 6.96
CA GLY A 233 7.40 9.84 8.06
C GLY A 233 6.13 9.09 8.44
N PHE A 234 5.08 9.09 7.63
CA PHE A 234 3.81 8.43 7.98
C PHE A 234 3.94 6.91 8.12
N LEU A 235 4.74 6.27 7.25
CA LEU A 235 5.06 4.86 7.37
C LEU A 235 5.98 4.61 8.56
N GLU A 236 6.99 5.47 8.77
CA GLU A 236 7.88 5.37 9.94
C GLU A 236 7.11 5.38 11.25
N ARG A 237 6.24 6.39 11.41
CA ARG A 237 5.40 6.56 12.61
C ARG A 237 4.44 5.41 12.78
N THR A 238 3.84 4.90 11.70
CA THR A 238 2.92 3.77 11.78
C THR A 238 3.64 2.47 12.14
N LEU A 239 4.81 2.20 11.55
CA LEU A 239 5.65 1.05 11.90
C LEU A 239 6.20 1.18 13.34
N THR A 240 6.56 2.38 13.76
CA THR A 240 6.98 2.68 15.13
C THR A 240 5.85 2.45 16.11
N ALA A 241 4.65 2.95 15.82
CA ALA A 241 3.43 2.69 16.58
C ALA A 241 3.14 1.19 16.67
N ALA A 242 3.33 0.44 15.58
CA ALA A 242 3.17 -1.00 15.56
C ALA A 242 4.25 -1.74 16.39
N ASN A 243 5.49 -1.25 16.38
CA ASN A 243 6.62 -1.86 17.09
C ASN A 243 6.63 -1.54 18.59
N GLN A 244 6.28 -0.30 18.95
CA GLN A 244 6.19 0.21 20.33
C GLN A 244 4.80 0.00 20.94
N GLU A 245 3.85 -0.49 20.16
CA GLU A 245 2.48 -0.81 20.58
C GLU A 245 1.74 0.40 21.17
N SER A 246 2.08 1.60 20.70
CA SER A 246 1.48 2.88 21.13
C SER A 246 0.87 3.61 19.94
N LEU A 247 -0.42 3.94 20.05
CA LEU A 247 -1.14 4.71 19.02
C LEU A 247 -0.78 6.21 19.05
N ASP A 248 -0.08 6.67 20.08
CA ASP A 248 0.32 8.07 20.22
C ASP A 248 1.47 8.42 19.26
N ALA A 249 2.26 7.41 18.86
CA ALA A 249 3.35 7.57 17.90
C ALA A 249 2.85 7.86 16.47
N MET A 250 1.56 7.65 16.18
CA MET A 250 0.95 7.92 14.87
C MET A 250 -0.20 8.93 14.98
N THR A 251 -0.38 9.74 13.94
CA THR A 251 -1.49 10.68 13.80
C THR A 251 -2.62 10.07 12.97
N LEU A 252 -3.81 10.67 12.99
CA LEU A 252 -4.91 10.24 12.10
C LEU A 252 -4.61 10.57 10.62
N ASN A 253 -3.79 11.59 10.36
CA ASN A 253 -3.31 11.88 9.01
C ASN A 253 -2.39 10.76 8.48
N ASP A 254 -1.64 10.09 9.36
CA ASP A 254 -0.85 8.91 8.97
C ASP A 254 -1.76 7.76 8.52
N SER A 255 -2.87 7.54 9.22
CA SER A 255 -3.89 6.55 8.83
C SER A 255 -4.46 6.84 7.43
N LEU A 256 -4.76 8.11 7.13
CA LEU A 256 -5.18 8.52 5.78
C LEU A 256 -4.12 8.18 4.73
N GLY A 257 -2.85 8.45 5.02
CA GLY A 257 -1.74 8.09 4.16
C GLY A 257 -1.64 6.58 3.89
N ILE A 258 -1.89 5.73 4.90
CA ILE A 258 -1.93 4.27 4.73
C ILE A 258 -3.10 3.84 3.84
N PHE A 259 -4.30 4.40 4.06
CA PHE A 259 -5.46 4.07 3.24
C PHE A 259 -5.24 4.48 1.78
N THR A 260 -4.74 5.69 1.53
CA THR A 260 -4.39 6.12 0.17
C THR A 260 -3.36 5.18 -0.44
N LEU A 261 -2.25 4.88 0.25
CA LEU A 261 -1.21 3.97 -0.25
C LEU A 261 -1.78 2.60 -0.63
N THR A 262 -2.67 2.05 0.20
CA THR A 262 -3.30 0.75 -0.05
C THR A 262 -4.16 0.78 -1.32
N ILE A 263 -4.97 1.84 -1.48
CA ILE A 263 -5.80 2.06 -2.68
C ILE A 263 -4.91 2.19 -3.92
N GLU A 264 -3.84 2.98 -3.85
CA GLU A 264 -2.91 3.19 -4.97
C GLU A 264 -2.27 1.88 -5.43
N LEU A 265 -1.75 1.09 -4.50
CA LEU A 265 -1.08 -0.18 -4.79
C LEU A 265 -2.04 -1.21 -5.40
N LEU A 266 -3.26 -1.32 -4.87
CA LEU A 266 -4.31 -2.18 -5.45
C LEU A 266 -4.72 -1.71 -6.86
N SER A 267 -4.74 -0.39 -7.08
CA SER A 267 -5.08 0.22 -8.37
C SER A 267 -3.94 0.15 -9.39
N GLY A 268 -2.77 -0.38 -9.01
CA GLY A 268 -1.65 -0.63 -9.93
C GLY A 268 -0.50 0.36 -9.85
N ARG A 269 -0.35 1.08 -8.73
CA ARG A 269 0.75 2.04 -8.54
C ARG A 269 2.11 1.36 -8.67
N VAL A 270 3.01 2.06 -9.36
CA VAL A 270 4.43 1.73 -9.45
C VAL A 270 5.22 2.88 -8.84
N ILE A 271 6.07 2.57 -7.85
CA ILE A 271 6.92 3.56 -7.17
C ILE A 271 8.37 3.26 -7.55
N LEU A 272 9.11 4.31 -7.94
CA LEU A 272 10.53 4.21 -8.26
C LEU A 272 11.35 4.12 -6.96
N LEU A 273 12.27 3.16 -6.91
CA LEU A 273 13.24 2.97 -5.85
C LEU A 273 14.64 3.00 -6.48
N LEU A 274 15.53 3.78 -5.88
CA LEU A 274 16.96 3.75 -6.20
C LEU A 274 17.68 2.93 -5.15
N ASP A 275 18.09 1.73 -5.55
CA ASP A 275 18.72 0.75 -4.68
C ASP A 275 20.26 0.78 -4.86
N PRO A 276 21.03 1.15 -3.81
CA PRO A 276 22.48 1.08 -3.84
C PRO A 276 22.94 -0.38 -3.69
N VAL A 277 23.18 -1.04 -4.82
CA VAL A 277 23.62 -2.44 -4.85
C VAL A 277 25.13 -2.55 -4.75
N PHE A 278 25.59 -3.31 -3.77
CA PHE A 278 27.00 -3.62 -3.61
C PHE A 278 27.53 -4.46 -4.80
N LYS A 279 28.58 -3.95 -5.44
CA LYS A 279 29.39 -4.63 -6.44
C LYS A 279 30.82 -4.73 -5.93
N GLY A 280 31.15 -5.90 -5.41
CA GLY A 280 32.43 -6.21 -4.80
C GLY A 280 32.49 -7.71 -4.49
N ARG A 281 33.02 -8.10 -3.32
CA ARG A 281 32.99 -9.50 -2.92
C ARG A 281 31.56 -10.00 -2.66
N ASN A 282 31.28 -11.19 -3.19
CA ASN A 282 29.96 -11.83 -3.08
C ASN A 282 29.59 -12.24 -1.64
N ASP A 283 30.57 -12.39 -0.75
CA ASP A 283 30.36 -12.78 0.65
C ASP A 283 29.70 -11.66 1.47
N PHE A 284 30.18 -10.42 1.37
CA PHE A 284 29.61 -9.26 2.04
C PHE A 284 28.19 -8.98 1.56
N LYS A 285 27.98 -9.00 0.23
CA LYS A 285 26.66 -8.84 -0.37
C LYS A 285 25.64 -9.85 0.20
N LYS A 286 26.00 -11.14 0.18
CA LYS A 286 25.14 -12.21 0.71
C LYS A 286 24.89 -12.06 2.21
N ALA A 287 25.89 -11.63 2.98
CA ALA A 287 25.74 -11.43 4.41
C ALA A 287 24.79 -10.26 4.73
N LYS A 288 24.89 -9.15 3.99
CA LYS A 288 23.97 -8.01 4.11
C LYS A 288 22.54 -8.42 3.75
N GLU A 289 22.34 -8.99 2.55
CA GLU A 289 21.01 -9.44 2.09
C GLU A 289 20.37 -10.43 3.08
N ALA A 290 21.16 -11.35 3.65
CA ALA A 290 20.68 -12.27 4.66
C ALA A 290 20.32 -11.57 5.99
N PHE A 291 21.09 -10.56 6.40
CA PHE A 291 20.81 -9.79 7.61
C PHE A 291 19.52 -8.98 7.47
N ASP A 292 19.41 -8.20 6.40
CA ASP A 292 18.27 -7.32 6.14
C ASP A 292 16.97 -8.14 6.00
N SER A 293 17.01 -9.23 5.24
CA SER A 293 15.87 -10.13 5.07
C SER A 293 15.44 -10.78 6.40
N LEU A 294 16.38 -11.27 7.21
CA LEU A 294 16.06 -11.87 8.51
C LEU A 294 15.56 -10.85 9.52
N LEU A 295 16.09 -9.62 9.49
CA LEU A 295 15.66 -8.53 10.35
C LEU A 295 14.22 -8.13 10.00
N SER A 296 13.93 -7.95 8.72
CA SER A 296 12.58 -7.66 8.21
C SER A 296 11.59 -8.76 8.62
N ASP A 297 11.91 -10.02 8.35
CA ASP A 297 11.11 -11.18 8.76
C ASP A 297 10.87 -11.23 10.28
N PHE A 298 11.90 -10.95 11.07
CA PHE A 298 11.81 -10.92 12.52
C PHE A 298 10.84 -9.83 13.00
N GLN A 299 10.96 -8.61 12.47
CA GLN A 299 10.10 -7.50 12.83
C GLN A 299 8.64 -7.75 12.42
N LEU A 300 8.40 -8.25 11.21
CA LEU A 300 7.06 -8.58 10.72
C LEU A 300 6.39 -9.64 11.60
N ILE A 301 7.06 -10.77 11.85
CA ILE A 301 6.51 -11.85 12.69
C ILE A 301 6.27 -11.37 14.12
N ARG A 302 7.12 -10.47 14.64
CA ARG A 302 6.92 -9.86 15.95
C ARG A 302 5.63 -9.03 15.99
N ARG A 303 5.43 -8.14 15.01
CA ARG A 303 4.21 -7.32 14.91
C ARG A 303 2.95 -8.17 14.78
N ILE A 304 2.95 -9.15 13.88
CA ILE A 304 1.80 -10.07 13.70
C ILE A 304 1.49 -10.80 15.01
N ARG A 305 2.50 -11.38 15.68
CA ARG A 305 2.30 -12.08 16.96
C ARG A 305 1.62 -11.17 17.99
N ASN A 306 2.12 -9.94 18.14
CA ASN A 306 1.63 -8.99 19.14
C ASN A 306 0.20 -8.56 18.84
N SER A 307 -0.08 -8.20 17.58
CA SER A 307 -1.44 -7.95 17.09
C SER A 307 -2.41 -9.09 17.46
N ARG A 308 -2.03 -10.35 17.19
CA ARG A 308 -2.89 -11.51 17.52
C ARG A 308 -3.09 -11.69 19.02
N ILE A 309 -2.08 -11.40 19.85
CA ILE A 309 -2.21 -11.39 21.31
C ILE A 309 -3.25 -10.36 21.74
N TYR A 310 -3.17 -9.13 21.22
CA TYR A 310 -4.11 -8.07 21.54
C TYR A 310 -5.53 -8.36 21.10
N ALA A 311 -5.70 -8.85 19.87
CA ALA A 311 -7.00 -9.27 19.37
C ALA A 311 -7.62 -10.36 20.27
N LEU A 312 -6.81 -11.28 20.78
CA LEU A 312 -7.26 -12.30 21.72
C LEU A 312 -7.62 -11.71 23.08
N ILE A 313 -6.78 -10.86 23.68
CA ILE A 313 -7.06 -10.20 24.96
C ILE A 313 -8.35 -9.39 24.87
N ALA A 314 -8.50 -8.58 23.82
CA ALA A 314 -9.69 -7.76 23.60
C ALA A 314 -10.96 -8.61 23.43
N GLN A 315 -10.86 -9.76 22.77
CA GLN A 315 -11.97 -10.70 22.65
C GLN A 315 -12.36 -11.32 24.00
N LEU A 316 -11.39 -11.59 24.87
CA LEU A 316 -11.59 -12.24 26.16
C LEU A 316 -12.07 -11.25 27.25
N ASN A 317 -11.61 -10.00 27.23
CA ASN A 317 -11.95 -8.95 28.19
C ASN A 317 -13.30 -8.25 27.93
N ARG A 318 -14.15 -8.82 27.06
CA ARG A 318 -15.42 -8.24 26.56
C ARG A 318 -16.46 -7.90 27.63
N SER A 319 -16.19 -8.17 28.90
CA SER A 319 -17.01 -7.79 30.07
C SER A 319 -16.65 -6.41 30.65
N ASP A 320 -15.48 -5.85 30.33
CA ASP A 320 -14.97 -4.58 30.86
C ASP A 320 -14.62 -3.63 29.70
N ASP A 321 -15.52 -2.71 29.37
CA ASP A 321 -15.34 -1.69 28.31
C ASP A 321 -14.09 -0.79 28.55
N GLN A 322 -13.59 -0.73 29.79
CA GLN A 322 -12.43 0.08 30.17
C GLN A 322 -11.07 -0.58 29.87
N ALA A 323 -11.01 -1.90 29.71
CA ALA A 323 -9.74 -2.62 29.56
C ALA A 323 -9.07 -2.39 28.18
N THR A 324 -9.87 -2.12 27.15
CA THR A 324 -9.42 -2.03 25.75
C THR A 324 -8.50 -0.85 25.45
N HIS A 325 -8.62 0.24 26.21
CA HIS A 325 -7.77 1.42 26.09
C HIS A 325 -6.46 1.29 26.88
N SER A 326 -6.44 0.46 27.94
CA SER A 326 -5.27 0.26 28.81
C SER A 326 -4.20 -0.65 28.21
N VAL A 327 -4.53 -1.34 27.12
CA VAL A 327 -3.72 -2.42 26.50
C VAL A 327 -2.58 -1.87 25.61
N LEU A 328 -2.66 -0.59 25.21
CA LEU A 328 -1.72 0.08 24.33
C LEU A 328 -0.65 0.82 25.15
N GLY A 329 0.63 0.70 24.77
CA GLY A 329 1.77 1.26 25.51
C GLY A 329 2.30 0.37 26.65
N ILE A 330 1.85 -0.88 26.72
CA ILE A 330 2.28 -1.85 27.73
C ILE A 330 3.66 -2.45 27.35
N THR A 331 4.56 -2.61 28.33
CA THR A 331 5.84 -3.30 28.09
C THR A 331 5.65 -4.79 27.80
N ARG A 332 6.56 -5.42 27.04
CA ARG A 332 6.44 -6.82 26.62
C ARG A 332 6.19 -7.83 27.76
N ALA A 333 6.81 -7.63 28.91
CA ALA A 333 6.61 -8.47 30.10
C ALA A 333 5.19 -8.32 30.66
N GLN A 334 4.68 -7.10 30.67
CA GLN A 334 3.31 -6.81 31.06
C GLN A 334 2.31 -7.36 30.02
N LEU A 335 2.61 -7.37 28.71
CA LEU A 335 1.76 -7.99 27.69
C LEU A 335 1.60 -9.51 27.92
N GLN A 336 2.70 -10.19 28.21
CA GLN A 336 2.67 -11.62 28.57
C GLN A 336 1.82 -11.85 29.82
N GLN A 337 2.05 -11.03 30.86
CA GLN A 337 1.31 -11.14 32.11
C GLN A 337 -0.18 -10.86 31.89
N LEU A 338 -0.52 -9.83 31.12
CA LEU A 338 -1.90 -9.49 30.78
C LEU A 338 -2.59 -10.62 30.03
N LEU A 339 -1.95 -11.18 28.99
CA LEU A 339 -2.49 -12.33 28.27
C LEU A 339 -2.76 -13.51 29.20
N ILE A 340 -1.82 -13.83 30.08
CA ILE A 340 -1.95 -14.92 31.04
C ILE A 340 -3.09 -14.64 32.02
N THR A 341 -3.15 -13.45 32.61
CA THR A 341 -4.20 -13.05 33.57
C THR A 341 -5.58 -13.05 32.92
N THR A 342 -5.71 -12.55 31.70
CA THR A 342 -6.98 -12.55 30.95
C THR A 342 -7.42 -13.96 30.57
N LEU A 343 -6.49 -14.85 30.18
CA LEU A 343 -6.83 -16.25 29.95
C LEU A 343 -7.24 -16.95 31.25
N GLN A 344 -6.56 -16.68 32.36
CA GLN A 344 -6.93 -17.20 33.68
C GLN A 344 -8.35 -16.78 34.08
N SER A 345 -8.67 -15.49 34.01
CA SER A 345 -9.99 -14.98 34.37
C SER A 345 -11.08 -15.58 33.46
N TYR A 346 -10.79 -15.77 32.17
CA TYR A 346 -11.71 -16.41 31.24
C TYR A 346 -11.98 -17.89 31.56
N PHE A 347 -10.93 -18.67 31.88
CA PHE A 347 -11.10 -20.08 32.28
C PHE A 347 -11.86 -20.22 33.60
N SER A 348 -11.63 -19.33 34.56
CA SER A 348 -12.35 -19.34 35.86
C SER A 348 -13.81 -18.89 35.73
N SER A 349 -14.13 -17.97 34.82
CA SER A 349 -15.49 -17.45 34.64
C SER A 349 -16.36 -18.32 33.73
N THR A 350 -15.79 -19.13 32.84
CA THR A 350 -16.54 -19.95 31.87
C THR A 350 -16.06 -21.41 31.80
N PRO A 351 -16.14 -22.19 32.90
CA PRO A 351 -15.56 -23.54 32.99
C PRO A 351 -16.18 -24.59 32.05
N HIS A 352 -17.33 -24.31 31.42
CA HIS A 352 -18.05 -25.23 30.53
C HIS A 352 -18.19 -24.73 29.09
N ALA A 353 -17.52 -23.63 28.72
CA ALA A 353 -17.61 -23.07 27.38
C ALA A 353 -16.81 -23.88 26.35
N ASN A 354 -17.29 -23.90 25.10
CA ASN A 354 -16.55 -24.49 23.98
C ASN A 354 -15.39 -23.58 23.56
N HIS A 355 -14.19 -23.89 24.05
CA HIS A 355 -13.01 -23.05 23.82
C HIS A 355 -12.34 -23.27 22.45
N LYS A 356 -12.90 -24.05 21.52
CA LYS A 356 -12.22 -24.40 20.24
C LYS A 356 -11.73 -23.19 19.43
N LYS A 357 -12.55 -22.11 19.34
CA LYS A 357 -12.17 -20.89 18.58
C LYS A 357 -11.01 -20.14 19.25
N ILE A 358 -11.00 -20.09 20.59
CA ILE A 358 -9.97 -19.43 21.40
C ILE A 358 -8.67 -20.26 21.39
N GLN A 359 -8.79 -21.57 21.53
CA GLN A 359 -7.67 -22.51 21.42
C GLN A 359 -6.94 -22.35 20.09
N LYS A 360 -7.68 -22.35 18.97
CA LYS A 360 -7.09 -22.17 17.64
C LYS A 360 -6.30 -20.86 17.54
N ARG A 361 -6.87 -19.75 18.02
CA ARG A 361 -6.21 -18.42 18.04
C ARG A 361 -4.96 -18.43 18.92
N TYR A 362 -5.00 -19.08 20.08
CA TYR A 362 -3.85 -19.20 20.98
C TYR A 362 -2.74 -20.09 20.41
N ASP A 363 -3.09 -21.20 19.77
CA ASP A 363 -2.14 -22.09 19.11
C ASP A 363 -1.41 -21.38 17.95
N ASP A 364 -2.11 -20.51 17.24
CA ASP A 364 -1.50 -19.65 16.21
C ASP A 364 -0.51 -18.65 16.82
N ILE A 365 -0.83 -18.02 17.96
CA ILE A 365 0.12 -17.17 18.72
C ILE A 365 1.36 -17.96 19.14
N ILE A 366 1.20 -19.18 19.66
CA ILE A 366 2.34 -20.04 20.03
C ILE A 366 3.21 -20.34 18.81
N ARG A 367 2.59 -20.66 17.67
CA ARG A 367 3.30 -20.95 16.42
C ARG A 367 4.14 -19.76 15.97
N LEU A 368 3.55 -18.56 15.99
CA LEU A 368 4.25 -17.31 15.67
C LEU A 368 5.41 -17.05 16.64
N ASN A 369 5.20 -17.26 17.95
CA ASN A 369 6.24 -17.08 18.95
C ASN A 369 7.41 -18.06 18.76
N LYS A 370 7.14 -19.33 18.45
CA LYS A 370 8.19 -20.32 18.10
C LYS A 370 8.98 -19.91 16.87
N ARG A 371 8.29 -19.45 15.81
CA ARG A 371 8.93 -18.94 14.59
C ARG A 371 9.81 -17.73 14.91
N LEU A 372 9.32 -16.78 15.69
CA LEU A 372 10.09 -15.60 16.10
C LEU A 372 11.35 -15.98 16.86
N ASN A 373 11.26 -16.91 17.82
CA ASN A 373 12.42 -17.38 18.58
C ASN A 373 13.47 -18.05 17.67
N SER A 374 13.03 -18.75 16.62
CA SER A 374 13.93 -19.36 15.63
C SER A 374 14.61 -18.31 14.75
N LEU A 375 13.88 -17.26 14.33
CA LEU A 375 14.40 -16.15 13.54
C LEU A 375 15.41 -15.35 14.35
N HIS A 376 15.10 -15.06 15.61
CA HIS A 376 16.00 -14.34 16.52
C HIS A 376 17.37 -15.02 16.63
N LYS A 377 17.40 -16.35 16.82
CA LYS A 377 18.66 -17.11 16.89
C LYS A 377 19.47 -17.03 15.59
N LYS A 378 18.80 -17.10 14.44
CA LYS A 378 19.46 -16.97 13.12
C LYS A 378 19.98 -15.55 12.90
N LEU A 379 19.19 -14.55 13.26
CA LEU A 379 19.53 -13.15 13.12
C LEU A 379 20.81 -12.80 13.89
N LEU A 380 20.94 -13.25 15.15
CA LEU A 380 22.17 -13.07 15.94
C LEU A 380 23.41 -13.66 15.26
N GLN A 381 23.28 -14.82 14.61
CA GLN A 381 24.40 -15.46 13.90
C GLN A 381 24.81 -14.66 12.66
N VAL A 382 23.83 -14.20 11.88
CA VAL A 382 24.06 -13.44 10.65
C VAL A 382 24.57 -12.03 10.96
N GLU A 383 24.06 -11.39 12.01
CA GLU A 383 24.54 -10.10 12.50
C GLU A 383 26.03 -10.14 12.84
N GLN A 384 26.48 -11.17 13.56
CA GLN A 384 27.90 -11.35 13.88
C GLN A 384 28.76 -11.53 12.62
N GLN A 385 28.26 -12.24 11.61
CA GLN A 385 28.96 -12.42 10.34
C GLN A 385 29.03 -11.12 9.55
N TYR A 386 27.92 -10.40 9.47
CA TYR A 386 27.81 -9.11 8.81
C TYR A 386 28.74 -8.07 9.44
N ASN A 387 28.72 -7.91 10.76
CA ASN A 387 29.57 -6.94 11.48
C ASN A 387 31.06 -7.24 11.29
N LYS A 388 31.46 -8.52 11.24
CA LYS A 388 32.85 -8.92 10.94
C LYS A 388 33.27 -8.49 9.54
N LEU A 389 32.42 -8.70 8.54
CA LEU A 389 32.72 -8.30 7.16
C LEU A 389 32.67 -6.77 6.98
N TRP A 390 31.72 -6.10 7.64
CA TRP A 390 31.60 -4.64 7.64
C TRP A 390 32.86 -3.97 8.20
N SER A 391 33.33 -4.42 9.37
CA SER A 391 34.55 -3.86 9.98
C SER A 391 35.82 -4.07 9.15
N SER A 392 35.88 -5.10 8.31
CA SER A 392 37.03 -5.35 7.43
C SER A 392 37.00 -4.62 6.09
N TYR A 393 35.82 -4.26 5.55
CA TYR A 393 35.69 -3.77 4.17
C TYR A 393 34.79 -2.55 3.99
N GLY A 394 33.95 -2.22 4.97
CA GLY A 394 32.94 -1.16 4.84
C GLY A 394 33.53 0.25 4.76
N GLN A 395 34.72 0.46 5.32
CA GLN A 395 35.39 1.78 5.37
C GLN A 395 35.95 2.25 4.01
N ASP A 396 36.19 1.33 3.08
CA ASP A 396 36.75 1.64 1.74
C ASP A 396 35.67 1.75 0.65
N LEU A 397 34.39 1.76 1.04
CA LEU A 397 33.27 1.78 0.09
C LEU A 397 33.17 3.11 -0.64
N LYS A 398 33.20 3.03 -1.98
CA LYS A 398 32.89 4.17 -2.86
C LYS A 398 31.60 3.93 -3.62
N LEU A 399 30.75 4.95 -3.70
CA LEU A 399 29.64 4.93 -4.65
C LEU A 399 30.23 5.15 -6.05
N VAL A 400 29.72 4.45 -7.04
CA VAL A 400 30.19 4.54 -8.42
C VAL A 400 28.99 4.52 -9.36
N SER A 401 29.03 5.38 -10.38
CA SER A 401 28.01 5.38 -11.44
C SER A 401 27.93 4.01 -12.14
N PRO A 402 26.72 3.53 -12.51
CA PRO A 402 26.53 2.24 -13.18
C PRO A 402 27.34 2.11 -14.48
N ASP A 403 27.64 3.21 -15.16
CA ASP A 403 28.37 3.22 -16.44
C ASP A 403 29.89 3.05 -16.30
N ASN A 404 30.42 3.07 -15.07
CA ASN A 404 31.85 2.97 -14.85
C ASN A 404 32.36 1.53 -15.06
N LYS A 405 33.04 1.31 -16.18
CA LYS A 405 33.58 -0.02 -16.57
C LYS A 405 34.85 -0.43 -15.81
N ARG A 406 35.46 0.45 -15.01
CA ARG A 406 36.74 0.21 -14.31
C ARG A 406 36.54 -0.06 -12.82
N LEU A 407 35.82 -1.13 -12.48
CA LEU A 407 35.60 -1.52 -11.09
C LEU A 407 36.68 -2.49 -10.64
N LYS A 408 37.68 -2.00 -9.91
CA LYS A 408 38.74 -2.83 -9.27
C LYS A 408 38.57 -3.00 -7.76
N HIS A 409 37.69 -2.22 -7.13
CA HIS A 409 37.50 -2.12 -5.66
C HIS A 409 36.02 -2.31 -5.27
N PRO A 410 35.70 -2.63 -4.00
CA PRO A 410 34.32 -2.75 -3.54
C PRO A 410 33.59 -1.41 -3.72
N ALA A 411 32.54 -1.42 -4.53
CA ALA A 411 31.79 -0.22 -4.89
C ALA A 411 30.28 -0.45 -4.70
N LEU A 412 29.55 0.63 -4.47
CA LEU A 412 28.09 0.64 -4.54
C LEU A 412 27.68 1.14 -5.93
N ILE A 413 26.77 0.44 -6.58
CA ILE A 413 26.18 0.85 -7.86
C ILE A 413 24.71 1.10 -7.65
N LEU A 414 24.24 2.24 -8.14
CA LEU A 414 22.82 2.57 -8.15
C LEU A 414 22.10 1.72 -9.19
N LYS A 415 21.05 1.03 -8.76
CA LYS A 415 20.12 0.34 -9.64
C LYS A 415 18.71 0.86 -9.45
N GLU A 416 18.00 1.01 -10.55
CA GLU A 416 16.57 1.26 -10.51
C GLU A 416 15.82 -0.04 -10.20
N LYS A 417 15.02 0.02 -9.14
CA LYS A 417 14.03 -1.00 -8.77
C LYS A 417 12.67 -0.32 -8.74
N THR A 418 11.62 -1.11 -8.91
CA THR A 418 10.25 -0.61 -8.77
C THR A 418 9.51 -1.38 -7.68
N ILE A 419 8.75 -0.65 -6.89
CA ILE A 419 7.85 -1.19 -5.87
C ILE A 419 6.46 -1.20 -6.49
N PHE A 420 5.89 -2.40 -6.66
CA PHE A 420 4.54 -2.59 -7.20
C PHE A 420 3.97 -3.94 -6.73
N LEU A 421 2.65 -4.03 -6.63
CA LEU A 421 1.97 -5.31 -6.41
C LEU A 421 1.76 -6.03 -7.73
N THR A 422 2.22 -7.28 -7.82
CA THR A 422 1.84 -8.16 -8.93
C THR A 422 0.35 -8.45 -8.89
N ASP A 423 -0.28 -8.73 -10.02
CA ASP A 423 -1.72 -8.97 -10.07
C ASP A 423 -2.16 -10.15 -9.19
N LYS A 424 -1.32 -11.19 -9.07
CA LYS A 424 -1.53 -12.30 -8.12
C LYS A 424 -1.51 -11.82 -6.67
N ASN A 425 -0.54 -10.96 -6.31
CA ASN A 425 -0.44 -10.41 -4.96
C ASN A 425 -1.59 -9.45 -4.65
N LYS A 426 -2.11 -8.70 -5.64
CA LYS A 426 -3.31 -7.86 -5.45
C LYS A 426 -4.53 -8.69 -5.07
N VAL A 427 -4.75 -9.83 -5.74
CA VAL A 427 -5.87 -10.74 -5.41
C VAL A 427 -5.69 -11.32 -4.00
N ALA A 428 -4.49 -11.80 -3.65
CA ALA A 428 -4.21 -12.35 -2.32
C ALA A 428 -4.36 -11.28 -1.22
N LEU A 429 -3.83 -10.07 -1.45
CA LEU A 429 -3.98 -8.95 -0.53
C LEU A 429 -5.45 -8.56 -0.34
N ALA A 430 -6.26 -8.55 -1.41
CA ALA A 430 -7.68 -8.26 -1.30
C ALA A 430 -8.41 -9.30 -0.43
N GLN A 431 -8.04 -10.58 -0.53
CA GLN A 431 -8.57 -11.62 0.35
C GLN A 431 -8.17 -11.41 1.82
N ASP A 432 -6.90 -11.06 2.05
CA ASP A 432 -6.40 -10.78 3.40
C ASP A 432 -7.07 -9.54 4.01
N ILE A 433 -7.26 -8.47 3.23
CA ILE A 433 -7.97 -7.25 3.67
C ILE A 433 -9.44 -7.56 3.93
N THR A 434 -10.11 -8.35 3.08
CA THR A 434 -11.50 -8.76 3.32
C THR A 434 -11.62 -9.48 4.65
N THR A 435 -10.69 -10.41 4.93
CA THR A 435 -10.65 -11.15 6.20
C THR A 435 -10.37 -10.23 7.38
N LEU A 436 -9.43 -9.29 7.22
CA LEU A 436 -9.11 -8.28 8.24
C LEU A 436 -10.34 -7.44 8.60
N LEU A 437 -11.03 -6.89 7.59
CA LEU A 437 -12.20 -6.05 7.80
C LEU A 437 -13.34 -6.85 8.43
N GLN A 438 -13.57 -8.09 8.00
CA GLN A 438 -14.56 -8.97 8.63
C GLN A 438 -14.23 -9.24 10.10
N ASP A 439 -12.99 -9.63 10.42
CA ASP A 439 -12.55 -9.86 11.81
C ASP A 439 -12.71 -8.59 12.67
N PHE A 440 -12.37 -7.43 12.12
CA PHE A 440 -12.48 -6.14 12.79
C PHE A 440 -13.93 -5.72 13.06
N LEU A 441 -14.82 -5.98 12.11
CA LEU A 441 -16.25 -5.63 12.20
C LEU A 441 -17.03 -6.62 13.07
N GLU A 442 -16.70 -7.92 13.01
CA GLU A 442 -17.19 -8.94 13.96
C GLU A 442 -16.83 -8.57 15.40
N TYR A 443 -15.61 -8.06 15.62
CA TYR A 443 -15.16 -7.61 16.93
C TYR A 443 -16.05 -6.49 17.50
N LYS A 444 -16.53 -5.56 16.65
CA LYS A 444 -17.40 -4.45 17.04
C LYS A 444 -18.91 -4.75 16.99
N ASN A 445 -19.33 -6.01 16.77
CA ASN A 445 -20.75 -6.42 16.63
C ASN A 445 -21.58 -5.59 15.63
N THR A 446 -20.94 -4.96 14.65
CA THR A 446 -21.64 -4.11 13.69
C THR A 446 -21.61 -4.81 12.35
N SER A 447 -22.73 -4.86 11.62
CA SER A 447 -22.73 -5.51 10.30
C SER A 447 -21.74 -4.79 9.37
N PRO A 448 -20.94 -5.54 8.58
CA PRO A 448 -19.74 -5.02 7.94
C PRO A 448 -19.99 -3.90 6.91
N LEU A 449 -21.16 -3.89 6.27
CA LEU A 449 -21.57 -2.78 5.40
C LEU A 449 -22.15 -1.60 6.18
N THR A 450 -23.01 -1.84 7.18
CA THR A 450 -23.72 -0.76 7.88
C THR A 450 -22.85 0.08 8.81
N ALA A 451 -21.75 -0.48 9.34
CA ALA A 451 -20.80 0.27 10.19
C ALA A 451 -20.02 1.32 9.40
N LEU A 452 -19.69 1.00 8.14
CA LEU A 452 -18.87 1.82 7.26
C LEU A 452 -19.70 2.76 6.37
N LEU A 453 -20.93 2.36 5.99
CA LEU A 453 -21.74 3.09 5.01
C LEU A 453 -22.79 4.04 5.61
N ASN A 454 -23.20 3.88 6.88
CA ASN A 454 -24.27 4.70 7.44
C ASN A 454 -23.74 5.95 8.12
N TYR A 455 -23.54 7.01 7.34
CA TYR A 455 -23.24 8.37 7.81
C TYR A 455 -24.34 9.00 8.69
N GLN A 456 -25.52 8.41 8.80
CA GLN A 456 -26.75 9.08 9.29
C GLN A 456 -27.53 8.37 10.40
N SER A 457 -27.09 7.24 10.96
CA SER A 457 -27.85 6.56 12.03
C SER A 457 -26.96 6.14 13.21
N ASN A 458 -27.56 6.14 14.40
CA ASN A 458 -27.06 5.88 15.78
C ASN A 458 -26.23 4.59 16.02
N TYR A 459 -25.52 4.07 15.02
CA TYR A 459 -24.52 3.01 15.19
C TYR A 459 -23.18 3.63 15.62
N GLN A 460 -22.43 2.93 16.48
CA GLN A 460 -21.11 3.38 16.93
C GLN A 460 -20.18 3.60 15.73
N GLN A 461 -19.94 4.86 15.37
CA GLN A 461 -18.89 5.23 14.42
C GLN A 461 -17.54 4.75 14.93
N LEU A 462 -16.65 4.35 14.02
CA LEU A 462 -15.27 4.02 14.36
C LEU A 462 -14.61 5.23 15.03
N ASP A 463 -13.94 4.99 16.16
CA ASP A 463 -13.22 6.04 16.85
C ASP A 463 -11.85 6.31 16.20
N LEU A 464 -11.17 7.38 16.66
CA LEU A 464 -9.83 7.73 16.16
C LEU A 464 -8.81 6.60 16.38
N SER A 465 -8.95 5.83 17.47
CA SER A 465 -8.06 4.71 17.79
C SER A 465 -8.27 3.52 16.86
N ASP A 466 -9.51 3.29 16.42
CA ASP A 466 -9.91 2.21 15.53
C ASP A 466 -9.27 2.40 14.15
N TYR A 467 -9.31 3.60 13.58
CA TYR A 467 -8.62 3.88 12.30
C TYR A 467 -7.11 3.69 12.40
N LYS A 468 -6.50 4.10 13.52
CA LYS A 468 -5.07 3.90 13.77
C LYS A 468 -4.71 2.41 13.84
N LYS A 469 -5.49 1.62 14.60
CA LYS A 469 -5.32 0.16 14.69
C LYS A 469 -5.47 -0.51 13.33
N LEU A 470 -6.50 -0.14 12.57
CA LEU A 470 -6.73 -0.68 11.23
C LEU A 470 -5.55 -0.38 10.31
N SER A 471 -5.00 0.83 10.38
CA SER A 471 -3.85 1.25 9.58
C SER A 471 -2.60 0.45 9.91
N ILE A 472 -2.34 0.17 11.19
CA ILE A 472 -1.24 -0.71 11.62
C ILE A 472 -1.40 -2.11 11.01
N GLU A 473 -2.60 -2.68 11.05
CA GLU A 473 -2.85 -4.00 10.47
C GLU A 473 -2.71 -4.01 8.94
N LEU A 474 -3.19 -2.97 8.26
CA LEU A 474 -3.00 -2.82 6.82
C LEU A 474 -1.51 -2.72 6.46
N VAL A 475 -0.72 -1.96 7.21
CA VAL A 475 0.74 -1.90 7.01
C VAL A 475 1.37 -3.27 7.19
N ASN A 476 0.97 -4.04 8.20
CA ASN A 476 1.48 -5.40 8.40
C ASN A 476 1.13 -6.33 7.22
N LEU A 477 -0.07 -6.19 6.63
CA LEU A 477 -0.46 -6.94 5.43
C LEU A 477 0.37 -6.51 4.22
N LEU A 478 0.52 -5.20 4.00
CA LEU A 478 1.30 -4.68 2.87
C LEU A 478 2.79 -5.08 2.97
N ASP A 479 3.35 -5.05 4.17
CA ASP A 479 4.73 -5.44 4.45
C ASP A 479 5.00 -6.91 4.07
N HIS A 480 4.01 -7.80 4.20
CA HIS A 480 4.12 -9.18 3.74
C HIS A 480 4.39 -9.32 2.23
N TYR A 481 3.90 -8.36 1.43
CA TYR A 481 3.99 -8.41 -0.03
C TYR A 481 5.08 -7.49 -0.61
N LEU A 482 5.47 -6.45 0.11
CA LEU A 482 6.32 -5.36 -0.41
C LEU A 482 7.57 -5.09 0.43
N ASN A 483 7.78 -5.76 1.57
CA ASN A 483 8.88 -5.51 2.50
C ASN A 483 9.00 -4.02 2.92
N ILE A 484 7.88 -3.37 3.24
CA ILE A 484 7.82 -1.95 3.62
C ILE A 484 8.72 -1.62 4.83
N SER A 485 9.04 -2.62 5.66
CA SER A 485 9.96 -2.49 6.79
C SER A 485 11.41 -2.24 6.39
N GLU A 486 11.78 -2.53 5.15
CA GLU A 486 13.10 -2.17 4.63
C GLU A 486 13.16 -0.63 4.49
N PRO A 487 14.18 0.04 5.08
CA PRO A 487 14.20 1.50 5.07
C PRO A 487 14.28 2.09 3.66
N GLU A 488 14.86 1.36 2.70
CA GLU A 488 14.94 1.71 1.28
C GLU A 488 13.53 1.85 0.68
N GLU A 489 12.70 0.82 0.85
CA GLU A 489 11.30 0.76 0.44
C GLU A 489 10.47 1.84 1.12
N GLN A 490 10.63 2.01 2.44
CA GLN A 490 9.93 3.03 3.21
C GLN A 490 10.23 4.45 2.69
N ILE A 491 11.51 4.77 2.51
CA ILE A 491 11.95 6.07 1.99
C ILE A 491 11.43 6.28 0.57
N ALA A 492 11.48 5.28 -0.30
CA ALA A 492 10.98 5.40 -1.66
C ALA A 492 9.47 5.68 -1.69
N ILE A 493 8.68 5.01 -0.84
CA ILE A 493 7.25 5.25 -0.74
C ILE A 493 6.96 6.65 -0.19
N GLU A 494 7.58 7.03 0.93
CA GLU A 494 7.34 8.32 1.59
C GLU A 494 7.72 9.53 0.72
N ASN A 495 8.73 9.39 -0.13
CA ASN A 495 9.14 10.46 -1.05
C ASN A 495 8.37 10.45 -2.38
N SER A 496 7.59 9.41 -2.66
CA SER A 496 6.74 9.38 -3.84
C SER A 496 5.59 10.38 -3.70
N PHE A 497 5.14 10.94 -4.81
CA PHE A 497 3.88 11.69 -4.82
C PHE A 497 2.68 10.74 -4.66
N GLU A 498 1.71 11.16 -3.88
CA GLU A 498 0.39 10.54 -3.73
C GLU A 498 -0.53 10.93 -4.89
N ALA A 499 -1.36 9.99 -5.35
CA ALA A 499 -2.43 10.26 -6.30
C ALA A 499 -3.51 11.12 -5.64
N ASN A 500 -3.95 12.18 -6.32
CA ASN A 500 -5.01 13.02 -5.81
C ASN A 500 -6.38 12.33 -5.94
N LEU A 501 -6.72 11.51 -4.94
CA LEU A 501 -7.99 10.78 -4.87
C LEU A 501 -9.21 11.68 -4.61
N GLY A 502 -9.02 13.00 -4.46
CA GLY A 502 -10.10 13.96 -4.22
C GLY A 502 -11.15 14.02 -5.33
N ALA A 503 -10.79 13.61 -6.55
CA ALA A 503 -11.72 13.55 -7.68
C ALA A 503 -12.79 12.43 -7.55
N ILE A 504 -12.60 11.50 -6.61
CA ILE A 504 -13.50 10.36 -6.41
C ILE A 504 -14.55 10.75 -5.36
N GLU A 505 -15.81 10.77 -5.77
CA GLU A 505 -16.94 11.15 -4.93
C GLU A 505 -17.44 9.99 -4.05
N VAL A 506 -18.08 10.36 -2.93
CA VAL A 506 -18.80 9.42 -2.07
C VAL A 506 -20.03 8.90 -2.83
N GLY A 507 -20.27 7.60 -2.79
CA GLY A 507 -21.43 6.96 -3.41
C GLY A 507 -21.28 6.56 -4.89
N LEU A 508 -20.11 6.77 -5.51
CA LEU A 508 -19.80 6.16 -6.81
C LEU A 508 -19.78 4.63 -6.70
N ALA A 509 -20.15 3.94 -7.78
CA ALA A 509 -20.05 2.49 -7.85
C ALA A 509 -18.59 2.04 -7.73
N ALA A 510 -18.37 0.86 -7.11
CA ALA A 510 -17.04 0.29 -6.93
C ALA A 510 -16.22 0.19 -8.23
N THR A 511 -16.88 -0.14 -9.35
CA THR A 511 -16.24 -0.19 -10.67
C THR A 511 -15.75 1.18 -11.14
N THR A 512 -16.56 2.22 -10.97
CA THR A 512 -16.17 3.60 -11.28
C THR A 512 -15.04 4.07 -10.37
N LYS A 513 -15.11 3.79 -9.06
CA LYS A 513 -14.03 4.11 -8.11
C LYS A 513 -12.71 3.44 -8.52
N ALA A 514 -12.74 2.15 -8.86
CA ALA A 514 -11.58 1.40 -9.33
C ALA A 514 -11.00 1.96 -10.64
N GLY A 515 -11.85 2.28 -11.61
CA GLY A 515 -11.44 2.87 -12.89
C GLY A 515 -10.80 4.25 -12.72
N SER A 516 -11.41 5.13 -11.93
CA SER A 516 -10.85 6.45 -11.61
C SER A 516 -9.53 6.34 -10.86
N ALA A 517 -9.43 5.47 -9.85
CA ALA A 517 -8.21 5.28 -9.08
C ALA A 517 -7.06 4.77 -9.97
N ALA A 518 -7.31 3.83 -10.87
CA ALA A 518 -6.30 3.33 -11.80
C ALA A 518 -5.75 4.44 -12.72
N LEU A 519 -6.63 5.28 -13.28
CA LEU A 519 -6.22 6.41 -14.13
C LEU A 519 -5.43 7.46 -13.36
N LEU A 520 -5.89 7.84 -12.17
CA LEU A 520 -5.21 8.81 -11.31
C LEU A 520 -3.80 8.33 -10.92
N VAL A 521 -3.67 7.05 -10.62
CA VAL A 521 -2.40 6.43 -10.25
C VAL A 521 -1.42 6.36 -11.42
N GLU A 522 -1.92 6.12 -12.63
CA GLU A 522 -1.11 6.06 -13.87
C GLU A 522 -0.58 7.44 -14.28
N GLU A 523 -1.37 8.50 -14.09
CA GLU A 523 -0.99 9.87 -14.47
C GLU A 523 0.06 10.53 -13.54
N VAL A 524 0.21 10.04 -12.31
CA VAL A 524 1.10 10.66 -11.32
C VAL A 524 2.57 10.42 -11.67
N GLN A 525 3.33 11.50 -11.70
CA GLN A 525 4.76 11.50 -11.99
C GLN A 525 5.58 10.81 -10.91
N GLN A 526 6.70 10.24 -11.33
CA GLN A 526 7.68 9.65 -10.42
C GLN A 526 8.53 10.76 -9.77
N ALA A 527 8.73 10.67 -8.47
CA ALA A 527 9.49 11.62 -7.66
C ALA A 527 11.02 11.46 -7.81
N ARG A 528 11.54 11.50 -9.04
CA ARG A 528 12.94 11.16 -9.37
C ARG A 528 13.95 12.02 -8.60
N THR A 529 13.75 13.33 -8.58
CA THR A 529 14.59 14.28 -7.86
C THR A 529 14.61 13.99 -6.36
N GLN A 530 13.45 13.81 -5.74
CA GLN A 530 13.35 13.57 -4.30
C GLN A 530 13.97 12.22 -3.91
N THR A 531 13.75 11.18 -4.71
CA THR A 531 14.34 9.85 -4.49
C THR A 531 15.87 9.92 -4.57
N ALA A 532 16.43 10.63 -5.55
CA ALA A 532 17.88 10.80 -5.69
C ALA A 532 18.49 11.57 -4.52
N HIS A 533 17.92 12.73 -4.15
CA HIS A 533 18.38 13.55 -3.04
C HIS A 533 18.38 12.81 -1.70
N ARG A 534 17.32 12.06 -1.42
CA ARG A 534 17.19 11.30 -0.16
C ARG A 534 18.12 10.10 -0.10
N LEU A 535 18.29 9.39 -1.22
CA LEU A 535 19.27 8.31 -1.33
C LEU A 535 20.66 8.83 -0.98
N VAL A 536 21.09 9.93 -1.63
CA VAL A 536 22.40 10.53 -1.39
C VAL A 536 22.58 10.94 0.06
N LYS A 537 21.61 11.66 0.64
CA LYS A 537 21.65 12.06 2.05
C LYS A 537 21.83 10.85 2.98
N ARG A 538 21.14 9.73 2.71
CA ARG A 538 21.29 8.48 3.48
C ARG A 538 22.66 7.84 3.27
N LEU A 539 23.15 7.81 2.03
CA LEU A 539 24.46 7.22 1.70
C LEU A 539 25.60 7.96 2.41
N ILE A 540 25.54 9.29 2.46
CA ILE A 540 26.50 10.12 3.18
C ILE A 540 26.36 9.90 4.69
N ALA A 541 25.14 9.99 5.23
CA ALA A 541 24.95 9.94 6.68
C ALA A 541 25.22 8.56 7.30
N TYR A 542 24.80 7.48 6.63
CA TYR A 542 24.88 6.12 7.18
C TYR A 542 26.16 5.39 6.77
N PHE A 543 26.56 5.53 5.50
CA PHE A 543 27.71 4.81 4.95
C PHE A 543 28.97 5.66 4.87
N ASN A 544 28.91 6.94 5.27
CA ASN A 544 30.02 7.90 5.22
C ASN A 544 30.69 7.95 3.83
N ILE A 545 29.88 7.84 2.78
CA ILE A 545 30.32 7.82 1.39
C ILE A 545 30.55 9.25 0.92
N THR A 546 31.67 9.50 0.25
CA THR A 546 31.91 10.72 -0.52
C THR A 546 31.28 10.63 -1.90
N LEU A 547 30.66 11.72 -2.36
CA LEU A 547 30.16 11.83 -3.74
C LEU A 547 31.33 12.20 -4.66
N ASP A 548 31.54 11.43 -5.72
CA ASP A 548 32.43 11.82 -6.81
C ASP A 548 31.64 12.66 -7.84
N ASP A 549 32.30 13.59 -8.54
CA ASP A 549 31.67 14.45 -9.57
C ASP A 549 30.91 13.63 -10.63
N ASP A 550 31.47 12.49 -11.06
CA ASP A 550 30.84 11.56 -12.00
C ASP A 550 29.43 11.10 -11.56
N ILE A 551 29.19 11.00 -10.25
CA ILE A 551 27.91 10.56 -9.69
C ILE A 551 26.94 11.72 -9.62
N ILE A 552 27.42 12.91 -9.27
CA ILE A 552 26.60 14.12 -9.27
C ILE A 552 26.07 14.34 -10.69
N ASP A 553 26.94 14.31 -11.69
CA ASP A 553 26.56 14.43 -13.10
C ASP A 553 25.56 13.35 -13.54
N TYR A 554 25.78 12.11 -13.11
CA TYR A 554 24.85 10.99 -13.37
C TYR A 554 23.47 11.24 -12.75
N LEU A 555 23.40 11.75 -11.52
CA LEU A 555 22.14 12.01 -10.82
C LEU A 555 21.39 13.22 -11.39
N VAL A 556 22.11 14.29 -11.75
CA VAL A 556 21.55 15.47 -12.41
C VAL A 556 20.95 15.08 -13.76
N THR A 557 21.70 14.32 -14.57
CA THR A 557 21.28 13.94 -15.93
C THR A 557 20.09 12.98 -15.94
N ASN A 558 20.11 11.94 -15.10
CA ASN A 558 19.11 10.86 -15.17
C ASN A 558 17.91 11.06 -14.24
N TYR A 559 18.09 11.77 -13.12
CA TYR A 559 17.05 11.95 -12.10
C TYR A 559 16.65 13.41 -11.88
N GLN A 560 17.18 14.36 -12.65
CA GLN A 560 16.91 15.80 -12.49
C GLN A 560 17.20 16.25 -11.04
N ALA A 561 18.27 15.70 -10.46
CA ALA A 561 18.73 16.11 -9.15
C ALA A 561 19.28 17.54 -9.22
N ASP A 562 18.98 18.35 -8.21
CA ASP A 562 19.59 19.66 -8.02
C ASP A 562 21.09 19.52 -7.68
N GLU A 563 21.95 20.05 -8.53
CA GLU A 563 23.42 20.00 -8.39
C GLU A 563 23.91 20.79 -7.18
N ASP A 564 23.36 21.98 -6.94
CA ASP A 564 23.75 22.86 -5.83
C ASP A 564 23.44 22.18 -4.49
N TYR A 565 22.29 21.51 -4.41
CA TYR A 565 21.93 20.71 -3.25
C TYR A 565 22.88 19.54 -3.03
N LEU A 566 23.22 18.77 -4.07
CA LEU A 566 24.13 17.62 -3.96
C LEU A 566 25.53 18.03 -3.51
N ARG A 567 26.07 19.13 -4.06
CA ARG A 567 27.38 19.68 -3.66
C ARG A 567 27.36 20.25 -2.24
N SER A 568 26.24 20.82 -1.79
CA SER A 568 26.09 21.29 -0.41
C SER A 568 26.21 20.15 0.63
N LEU A 569 25.82 18.93 0.27
CA LEU A 569 25.89 17.75 1.14
C LEU A 569 27.31 17.17 1.29
N GLU A 570 28.28 17.58 0.47
CA GLU A 570 29.70 17.23 0.67
C GLU A 570 30.22 17.75 2.01
N HIS A 571 29.68 18.87 2.48
CA HIS A 571 29.98 19.46 3.78
C HIS A 571 28.96 18.92 4.79
N LYS A 572 29.42 18.00 5.65
CA LYS A 572 28.63 17.32 6.70
C LYS A 572 27.52 18.22 7.28
N PRO A 573 26.24 17.86 7.10
CA PRO A 573 25.20 18.34 8.00
C PRO A 573 25.37 17.63 9.35
N GLU A 574 25.70 18.38 10.40
CA GLU A 574 25.44 17.97 11.79
C GLU A 574 23.95 18.19 12.06
N GLU A 575 23.10 17.16 11.88
CA GLU A 575 21.81 17.09 12.58
C GLU A 575 21.11 15.73 12.47
N ASP A 576 20.30 15.47 13.50
CA ASP A 576 19.81 14.19 14.00
C ASP A 576 19.12 13.28 12.97
N LEU A 577 19.68 12.07 12.81
CA LEU A 577 18.93 10.91 12.34
C LEU A 577 18.50 10.08 13.55
N PRO A 578 17.28 9.54 13.55
CA PRO A 578 16.83 8.69 14.64
C PRO A 578 17.75 7.46 14.75
N LEU A 579 18.45 7.40 15.89
CA LEU A 579 19.18 6.23 16.34
C LEU A 579 18.22 5.04 16.43
N GLY A 580 18.30 4.14 15.45
CA GLY A 580 17.46 2.97 15.43
C GLY A 580 18.13 1.81 14.73
N THR A 581 19.11 1.16 15.36
CA THR A 581 19.34 -0.26 15.00
C THR A 581 20.03 -1.13 16.04
N ILE A 582 20.76 -0.62 17.04
CA ILE A 582 21.78 -1.49 17.68
C ILE A 582 21.42 -2.05 19.06
N SER A 583 20.30 -1.66 19.71
CA SER A 583 20.00 -2.14 21.09
C SER A 583 18.72 -2.98 21.26
N MET A 584 17.91 -3.19 20.21
CA MET A 584 16.57 -3.81 20.37
C MET A 584 16.56 -5.34 20.33
N LEU A 585 17.66 -6.01 19.96
CA LEU A 585 17.63 -7.45 19.69
C LEU A 585 17.69 -8.33 20.94
N GLN A 586 18.13 -7.83 22.11
CA GLN A 586 18.49 -8.71 23.23
C GLN A 586 17.34 -9.12 24.19
N GLN A 587 16.09 -8.62 24.06
CA GLN A 587 15.07 -8.78 25.12
C GLN A 587 13.62 -9.07 24.66
N ASP A 588 13.40 -9.91 23.63
CA ASP A 588 12.09 -10.03 22.94
C ASP A 588 11.38 -11.39 23.03
N LEU A 589 11.97 -12.38 23.70
CA LEU A 589 11.43 -13.75 23.72
C LEU A 589 10.35 -13.90 24.81
N LEU A 590 9.09 -14.10 24.41
CA LEU A 590 8.00 -14.40 25.34
C LEU A 590 8.03 -15.88 25.74
N SER A 591 7.85 -16.17 27.04
CA SER A 591 7.75 -17.53 27.56
C SER A 591 6.28 -17.95 27.72
N LEU A 592 5.63 -18.30 26.60
CA LEU A 592 4.22 -18.70 26.62
C LEU A 592 4.05 -20.21 26.88
N PRO A 593 3.22 -20.63 27.86
CA PRO A 593 2.88 -22.03 28.07
C PRO A 593 2.02 -22.61 26.94
N THR A 594 1.96 -23.94 26.79
CA THR A 594 1.04 -24.58 25.83
C THR A 594 -0.40 -24.54 26.35
N TRP A 595 -1.38 -24.61 25.44
CA TRP A 595 -2.81 -24.64 25.81
C TRP A 595 -3.14 -25.70 26.86
N ASP A 596 -2.62 -26.92 26.71
CA ASP A 596 -2.86 -28.01 27.67
C ASP A 596 -2.31 -27.69 29.07
N LYS A 597 -1.14 -27.03 29.14
CA LYS A 597 -0.54 -26.60 30.40
C LYS A 597 -1.32 -25.44 31.04
N LEU A 598 -1.92 -24.55 30.25
CA LEU A 598 -2.80 -23.51 30.76
C LEU A 598 -4.09 -24.11 31.33
N LYS A 599 -4.75 -25.00 30.59
CA LYS A 599 -5.99 -25.65 31.02
C LYS A 599 -5.79 -26.45 32.30
N GLN A 600 -4.72 -27.27 32.36
CA GLN A 600 -4.38 -28.03 33.58
C GLN A 600 -4.12 -27.16 34.80
N ARG A 601 -3.62 -25.93 34.60
CA ARG A 601 -3.23 -25.03 35.69
C ARG A 601 -4.38 -24.16 36.20
N TYR A 602 -5.44 -23.96 35.40
CA TYR A 602 -6.48 -22.96 35.68
C TYR A 602 -7.93 -23.46 35.54
N SER A 603 -8.16 -24.71 35.15
CA SER A 603 -9.50 -25.33 35.05
C SER A 603 -9.83 -26.23 36.25
N CYS A 604 -9.60 -25.75 37.48
CA CYS A 604 -10.08 -26.40 38.70
C CYS A 604 -11.52 -25.97 39.00
#